data_AF-A0AAU5VBZ8-F1
#
_entry.id   AF-A0AAU5VBZ8-F1
#
_cell.length_a   1.000
_cell.length_b   1.000
_cell.length_c   1.000
_cell.angle_alpha   90.00
_cell.angle_beta   90.00
_cell.angle_gamma   90.00
#
_symmetry.space_group_name_H-M   'P 1'
#
loop_
_entity.id
_entity.type
_entity.pdbx_description
1 polymer ?
#
loop_
_entity_poly.entity_id
_entity_poly.type
_entity_poly.pdbx_seq_one_letter_code
_entity_poly.pdbx_strand_id
1 'polypeptide(L)'
;MTTKDRSLEALGLSDVPAQKPLTYPGRPTTEPSLLTGGELLRLDVRPLRLGEWYVEERQAQQRLDEALADLGQVGTGLRHPVIAVGSNASPGQVSHKLTRLGIPAAVPMVPVRVRGIGVGCSGHISPAGYVAGTPYVDPGAETTLVVAWLDSTQLKAVDDTEFPDYRRPILPGDAFTMTMPSGERLGGAYIYFSAYGVLAEPETGRPRAGGGDQSELLTALLAGSERLRDLLGPDPAAWVRRAGADPSLREAGTLIFGEEGWVLPQTDFLPYLDESAELRLYDDLPPLDDSLPGRV
;
A
#
# COMPACT_ATOMS: atom_id res chain seq x y z
N MET A 1 2.90 -25.31 25.18
CA MET A 1 3.51 -24.25 24.35
C MET A 1 2.66 -23.01 24.54
N THR A 2 3.23 -21.94 25.10
CA THR A 2 2.55 -20.65 25.18
C THR A 2 2.45 -20.10 23.76
N THR A 3 1.24 -20.10 23.19
CA THR A 3 0.95 -19.40 21.93
C THR A 3 1.36 -17.94 22.12
N LYS A 4 2.30 -17.45 21.30
CA LYS A 4 2.68 -16.04 21.31
C LYS A 4 1.43 -15.22 20.98
N ASP A 5 1.25 -14.11 21.69
CA ASP A 5 0.18 -13.16 21.38
C ASP A 5 0.47 -12.52 20.02
N ARG A 6 -0.51 -12.61 19.11
CA ARG A 6 -0.41 -12.16 17.73
C ARG A 6 -1.40 -11.08 17.36
N SER A 7 -2.02 -10.49 18.38
CA SER A 7 -2.76 -9.25 18.22
C SER A 7 -1.86 -8.17 17.61
N LEU A 8 -2.46 -7.33 16.76
CA LEU A 8 -1.78 -6.16 16.20
C LEU A 8 -1.28 -5.22 17.30
N GLU A 9 -1.97 -5.15 18.45
CA GLU A 9 -1.48 -4.39 19.60
C GLU A 9 -0.18 -4.97 20.16
N ALA A 10 -0.12 -6.28 20.43
CA ALA A 10 1.07 -6.93 20.96
C ALA A 10 2.27 -6.82 20.01
N LEU A 11 2.01 -6.79 18.70
CA LEU A 11 3.03 -6.62 17.66
C LEU A 11 3.41 -5.16 17.41
N GLY A 12 2.70 -4.19 18.00
CA GLY A 12 2.92 -2.77 17.74
C GLY A 12 2.60 -2.35 16.30
N LEU A 13 1.59 -2.99 15.70
CA LEU A 13 1.12 -2.83 14.32
C LEU A 13 -0.36 -2.37 14.26
N SER A 14 -0.95 -1.99 15.40
CA SER A 14 -2.35 -1.54 15.49
C SER A 14 -2.56 -0.05 15.17
N ASP A 15 -1.50 0.70 14.84
CA ASP A 15 -1.64 2.10 14.45
C ASP A 15 -2.46 2.25 13.16
N VAL A 16 -3.33 3.26 13.16
CA VAL A 16 -4.22 3.60 12.04
C VAL A 16 -3.88 5.02 11.58
N PRO A 17 -3.03 5.20 10.56
CA PRO A 17 -2.70 6.51 9.97
C PRO A 17 -3.90 7.41 9.70
N ALA A 18 -5.04 6.84 9.26
CA ALA A 18 -6.26 7.63 9.04
C ALA A 18 -6.82 8.28 10.32
N GLN A 19 -6.52 7.74 11.50
CA GLN A 19 -6.91 8.30 12.80
C GLN A 19 -5.79 9.09 13.48
N LYS A 20 -4.52 8.78 13.15
CA LYS A 20 -3.33 9.47 13.63
C LYS A 20 -2.48 9.93 12.43
N PRO A 21 -2.84 11.03 11.76
CA PRO A 21 -2.24 11.39 10.46
C PRO A 21 -0.72 11.53 10.46
N LEU A 22 -0.13 11.97 11.57
CA LEU A 22 1.32 12.08 11.72
C LEU A 22 2.05 10.74 11.82
N THR A 23 1.33 9.62 12.01
CA THR A 23 1.94 8.28 11.96
C THR A 23 1.90 7.69 10.56
N TYR A 24 1.42 8.41 9.54
CA TYR A 24 1.48 7.97 8.15
C TYR A 24 2.93 7.68 7.71
N PRO A 25 3.19 6.63 6.91
CA PRO A 25 2.25 5.65 6.33
C PRO A 25 1.82 4.53 7.29
N GLY A 26 2.24 4.56 8.54
CA GLY A 26 2.08 3.45 9.49
C GLY A 26 3.18 2.41 9.32
N ARG A 27 3.21 1.43 10.22
CA ARG A 27 4.21 0.36 10.15
C ARG A 27 3.77 -0.73 9.18
N PRO A 28 4.56 -1.07 8.15
CA PRO A 28 4.25 -2.17 7.26
C PRO A 28 4.48 -3.51 7.96
N THR A 29 3.88 -4.58 7.43
CA THR A 29 4.38 -5.92 7.77
C THR A 29 5.77 -6.13 7.19
N THR A 30 6.68 -6.72 7.97
CA THR A 30 8.07 -7.01 7.57
C THR A 30 8.29 -8.47 7.23
N GLU A 31 7.28 -9.31 7.46
CA GLU A 31 7.32 -10.75 7.22
C GLU A 31 6.06 -11.19 6.48
N PRO A 32 6.13 -12.24 5.66
CA PRO A 32 4.96 -12.89 5.10
C PRO A 32 3.94 -13.25 6.17
N SER A 33 2.73 -12.71 6.05
CA SER A 33 1.71 -12.83 7.09
C SER A 33 0.31 -12.92 6.52
N LEU A 34 -0.59 -13.52 7.28
CA LEU A 34 -2.03 -13.45 7.08
C LEU A 34 -2.63 -12.54 8.17
N LEU A 35 -3.17 -11.39 7.76
CA LEU A 35 -4.03 -10.58 8.62
C LEU A 35 -5.36 -11.32 8.82
N THR A 36 -5.80 -11.46 10.06
CA THR A 36 -7.10 -12.05 10.43
C THR A 36 -7.79 -11.20 11.50
N GLY A 37 -8.61 -10.24 11.06
CA GLY A 37 -9.25 -9.29 11.98
C GLY A 37 -8.20 -8.41 12.65
N GLY A 38 -8.02 -8.59 13.96
CA GLY A 38 -7.04 -7.88 14.78
C GLY A 38 -5.73 -8.65 15.02
N GLU A 39 -5.50 -9.77 14.33
CA GLU A 39 -4.29 -10.59 14.48
C GLU A 39 -3.48 -10.65 13.19
N LEU A 40 -2.15 -10.85 13.33
CA LEU A 40 -1.24 -11.03 12.20
C LEU A 40 -0.46 -12.33 12.38
N LEU A 41 -0.89 -13.37 11.66
CA LEU A 41 -0.33 -14.72 11.73
C LEU A 41 0.81 -14.86 10.73
N ARG A 42 1.93 -15.46 11.13
CA ARG A 42 3.08 -15.67 10.22
C ARG A 42 2.81 -16.76 9.18
N LEU A 43 3.39 -16.56 8.00
CA LEU A 43 3.43 -17.56 6.93
C LEU A 43 4.83 -18.16 6.81
N ASP A 44 4.91 -19.49 6.84
CA ASP A 44 6.08 -20.27 6.48
C ASP A 44 6.13 -20.40 4.95
N VAL A 45 7.15 -19.76 4.36
CA VAL A 45 7.35 -19.63 2.93
C VAL A 45 7.79 -20.97 2.34
N ARG A 46 7.12 -21.39 1.27
CA ARG A 46 7.52 -22.55 0.46
C ARG A 46 7.89 -22.10 -0.96
N PRO A 47 8.76 -22.81 -1.69
CA PRO A 47 9.03 -22.57 -3.11
C PRO A 47 7.86 -23.05 -3.97
N LEU A 48 6.67 -22.57 -3.65
CA LEU A 48 5.36 -22.87 -4.22
C LEU A 48 4.56 -21.57 -4.29
N ARG A 49 3.41 -21.61 -4.98
CA ARG A 49 2.43 -20.53 -5.02
C ARG A 49 1.92 -20.20 -3.61
N LEU A 50 1.48 -18.95 -3.41
CA LEU A 50 1.12 -18.41 -2.10
C LEU A 50 0.14 -19.30 -1.30
N GLY A 51 -0.89 -19.86 -1.94
CA GLY A 51 -1.89 -20.72 -1.28
C GLY A 51 -1.37 -22.05 -0.73
N GLU A 52 -0.17 -22.46 -1.13
CA GLU A 52 0.53 -23.67 -0.67
C GLU A 52 1.47 -23.39 0.52
N TRP A 53 1.62 -22.13 0.93
CA TRP A 53 2.41 -21.77 2.12
C TRP A 53 1.67 -22.17 3.39
N TYR A 54 2.37 -22.26 4.52
CA TYR A 54 1.77 -22.71 5.78
C TYR A 54 1.58 -21.56 6.76
N VAL A 55 0.51 -21.60 7.55
CA VAL A 55 0.29 -20.65 8.66
C VAL A 55 0.95 -21.23 9.92
N GLU A 56 2.01 -20.59 10.43
CA GLU A 56 2.86 -21.17 11.49
C GLU A 56 2.16 -21.31 12.85
N GLU A 57 1.14 -20.51 13.12
CA GLU A 57 0.64 -20.31 14.49
C GLU A 57 -0.70 -20.94 14.78
N ARG A 58 -1.22 -21.71 13.82
CA ARG A 58 -2.33 -22.62 14.06
C ARG A 58 -1.82 -23.91 14.72
N GLN A 59 -2.68 -24.51 15.54
CA GLN A 59 -2.36 -25.73 16.30
C GLN A 59 -1.89 -26.91 15.42
N ALA A 60 -2.21 -26.87 14.13
CA ALA A 60 -1.63 -27.69 13.08
C ALA A 60 -1.05 -26.78 11.99
N GLN A 61 0.09 -27.18 11.40
CA GLN A 61 0.60 -26.55 10.17
C GLN A 61 -0.44 -26.76 9.07
N GLN A 62 -1.21 -25.71 8.79
CA GLN A 62 -2.29 -25.69 7.81
C GLN A 62 -1.87 -24.84 6.63
N ARG A 63 -2.25 -25.23 5.41
CA ARG A 63 -1.97 -24.44 4.22
C ARG A 63 -2.78 -23.14 4.24
N LEU A 64 -2.26 -22.09 3.61
CA LEU A 64 -2.89 -20.77 3.61
C LEU A 64 -4.31 -20.81 3.02
N ASP A 65 -4.51 -21.50 1.89
CA ASP A 65 -5.84 -21.60 1.28
C ASP A 65 -6.84 -22.38 2.15
N GLU A 66 -6.38 -23.38 2.90
CA GLU A 66 -7.22 -24.10 3.87
C GLU A 66 -7.58 -23.19 5.05
N ALA A 67 -6.62 -22.41 5.56
CA ALA A 67 -6.86 -21.45 6.64
C ALA A 67 -7.83 -20.34 6.22
N LEU A 68 -7.76 -19.88 4.96
CA LEU A 68 -8.72 -18.94 4.38
C LEU A 68 -10.11 -19.58 4.26
N ALA A 69 -10.20 -20.83 3.81
CA ALA A 69 -11.46 -21.55 3.71
C ALA A 69 -12.15 -21.72 5.08
N ASP A 70 -11.39 -22.03 6.14
CA ASP A 70 -11.90 -22.09 7.52
C ASP A 70 -12.47 -20.75 8.02
N LEU A 71 -11.93 -19.63 7.51
CA LEU A 71 -12.43 -18.28 7.76
C LEU A 71 -13.62 -17.90 6.86
N GLY A 72 -14.11 -18.83 6.03
CA GLY A 72 -15.17 -18.59 5.06
C GLY A 72 -14.75 -17.67 3.90
N GLN A 73 -13.45 -17.63 3.59
CA GLN A 73 -12.87 -16.73 2.60
C GLN A 73 -12.41 -17.49 1.35
N VAL A 74 -12.34 -16.78 0.22
CA VAL A 74 -11.78 -17.34 -1.02
C VAL A 74 -10.27 -17.54 -0.90
N GLY A 75 -9.77 -18.60 -1.54
CA GLY A 75 -8.35 -18.92 -1.63
C GLY A 75 -7.55 -17.89 -2.41
N THR A 76 -6.23 -17.94 -2.29
CA THR A 76 -5.30 -16.93 -2.82
C THR A 76 -5.35 -16.79 -4.34
N GLY A 77 -5.60 -17.87 -5.07
CA GLY A 77 -5.75 -17.85 -6.53
C GLY A 77 -6.88 -16.96 -7.06
N LEU A 78 -7.94 -16.79 -6.26
CA LEU A 78 -9.12 -15.96 -6.57
C LEU A 78 -9.02 -14.54 -5.98
N ARG A 79 -7.80 -14.08 -5.67
CA ARG A 79 -7.54 -12.76 -5.12
C ARG A 79 -6.72 -11.92 -6.09
N HIS A 80 -6.71 -10.62 -5.86
CA HIS A 80 -6.00 -9.63 -6.65
C HIS A 80 -4.74 -9.18 -5.89
N PRO A 81 -3.54 -9.37 -6.45
CA PRO A 81 -2.31 -8.86 -5.85
C PRO A 81 -2.24 -7.34 -6.03
N VAL A 82 -2.04 -6.61 -4.93
CA VAL A 82 -1.97 -5.15 -4.91
C VAL A 82 -0.73 -4.67 -4.16
N ILE A 83 0.18 -3.99 -4.86
CA ILE A 83 1.35 -3.33 -4.27
C ILE A 83 0.90 -2.12 -3.45
N ALA A 84 1.37 -2.02 -2.22
CA ALA A 84 1.13 -0.91 -1.32
C ALA A 84 2.39 -0.06 -1.12
N VAL A 85 2.32 1.22 -1.50
CA VAL A 85 3.39 2.22 -1.31
C VAL A 85 3.09 3.22 -0.18
N GLY A 86 2.06 2.92 0.61
CA GLY A 86 1.50 3.82 1.61
C GLY A 86 0.75 3.05 2.69
N SER A 87 -0.29 3.66 3.26
CA SER A 87 -0.96 3.10 4.43
C SER A 87 -1.60 1.71 4.25
N ASN A 88 -1.87 1.28 3.01
CA ASN A 88 -2.32 -0.09 2.73
C ASN A 88 -1.24 -1.17 2.99
N ALA A 89 0.01 -0.78 3.23
CA ALA A 89 1.06 -1.70 3.69
C ALA A 89 0.94 -2.02 5.18
N SER A 90 0.20 -1.19 5.95
CA SER A 90 0.06 -1.31 7.39
C SER A 90 -1.13 -2.21 7.77
N PRO A 91 -0.90 -3.31 8.52
CA PRO A 91 -1.96 -4.23 8.92
C PRO A 91 -3.07 -3.56 9.75
N GLY A 92 -2.72 -2.66 10.69
CA GLY A 92 -3.68 -1.88 11.48
C GLY A 92 -4.60 -1.02 10.63
N GLN A 93 -4.05 -0.34 9.61
CA GLN A 93 -4.84 0.45 8.67
C GLN A 93 -5.80 -0.42 7.85
N VAL A 94 -5.31 -1.53 7.29
CA VAL A 94 -6.13 -2.45 6.47
C VAL A 94 -7.24 -3.07 7.32
N SER A 95 -6.89 -3.55 8.52
CA SER A 95 -7.85 -4.09 9.49
C SER A 95 -8.95 -3.07 9.82
N HIS A 96 -8.56 -1.85 10.19
CA HIS A 96 -9.52 -0.77 10.50
C HIS A 96 -10.43 -0.46 9.31
N LYS A 97 -9.86 -0.34 8.10
CA LYS A 97 -10.61 -0.01 6.87
C LYS A 97 -11.70 -1.06 6.60
N LEU A 98 -11.35 -2.35 6.64
CA LEU A 98 -12.27 -3.45 6.33
C LEU A 98 -13.31 -3.67 7.44
N THR A 99 -12.87 -3.74 8.70
CA THR A 99 -13.76 -4.02 9.83
C THR A 99 -14.80 -2.93 10.05
N ARG A 100 -14.43 -1.65 9.84
CA ARG A 100 -15.37 -0.52 9.88
C ARG A 100 -16.51 -0.65 8.85
N LEU A 101 -16.26 -1.35 7.74
CA LEU A 101 -17.25 -1.61 6.69
C LEU A 101 -17.98 -2.95 6.87
N GLY A 102 -17.73 -3.67 7.97
CA GLY A 102 -18.28 -5.01 8.19
C GLY A 102 -17.67 -6.08 7.29
N ILE A 103 -16.53 -5.80 6.64
CA ILE A 103 -15.84 -6.74 5.76
C ILE A 103 -14.79 -7.51 6.59
N PRO A 104 -14.74 -8.84 6.51
CA PRO A 104 -13.70 -9.63 7.18
C PRO A 104 -12.29 -9.20 6.73
N ALA A 105 -11.44 -8.85 7.69
CA ALA A 105 -10.04 -8.53 7.44
C ALA A 105 -9.19 -9.80 7.38
N ALA A 106 -9.39 -10.61 6.33
CA ALA A 106 -8.62 -11.80 6.05
C ALA A 106 -7.76 -11.56 4.79
N VAL A 107 -6.52 -11.11 4.97
CA VAL A 107 -5.67 -10.60 3.88
C VAL A 107 -4.25 -11.15 4.01
N PRO A 108 -3.78 -11.97 3.05
CA PRO A 108 -2.37 -12.27 2.91
C PRO A 108 -1.59 -11.00 2.54
N MET A 109 -0.53 -10.70 3.29
CA MET A 109 0.34 -9.54 3.11
C MET A 109 1.79 -10.02 3.08
N VAL A 110 2.49 -9.76 1.96
CA VAL A 110 3.83 -10.29 1.72
C VAL A 110 4.78 -9.17 1.33
N PRO A 111 5.93 -9.00 2.01
CA PRO A 111 7.01 -8.15 1.52
C PRO A 111 7.61 -8.77 0.23
N VAL A 112 7.52 -8.03 -0.88
CA VAL A 112 7.96 -8.44 -2.21
C VAL A 112 9.06 -7.50 -2.67
N ARG A 113 10.13 -8.04 -3.25
CA ARG A 113 11.16 -7.21 -3.87
C ARG A 113 10.66 -6.74 -5.24
N VAL A 114 10.56 -5.44 -5.42
CA VAL A 114 10.02 -4.78 -6.61
C VAL A 114 11.10 -3.92 -7.25
N ARG A 115 11.26 -4.04 -8.57
CA ARG A 115 12.15 -3.20 -9.38
C ARG A 115 11.35 -2.27 -10.29
N GLY A 116 11.93 -1.12 -10.62
CA GLY A 116 11.33 -0.17 -11.56
C GLY A 116 10.38 0.84 -10.92
N ILE A 117 10.23 0.82 -9.58
CA ILE A 117 9.28 1.65 -8.84
C ILE A 117 9.98 2.33 -7.67
N GLY A 118 9.94 3.66 -7.66
CA GLY A 118 10.24 4.48 -6.49
C GLY A 118 8.98 4.83 -5.71
N VAL A 119 9.14 5.18 -4.43
CA VAL A 119 8.04 5.65 -3.57
C VAL A 119 8.23 7.14 -3.30
N GLY A 120 7.28 7.96 -3.75
CA GLY A 120 7.27 9.40 -3.56
C GLY A 120 6.08 9.89 -2.74
N CYS A 121 6.02 11.20 -2.52
CA CYS A 121 4.89 11.87 -1.89
C CYS A 121 3.89 12.34 -2.95
N SER A 122 2.60 12.15 -2.72
CA SER A 122 1.55 12.60 -3.63
C SER A 122 1.45 14.13 -3.65
N GLY A 123 1.15 14.69 -4.82
CA GLY A 123 0.90 16.12 -5.03
C GLY A 123 -0.42 16.64 -4.43
N HIS A 124 -1.00 15.99 -3.43
CA HIS A 124 -2.19 16.46 -2.72
C HIS A 124 -2.13 16.20 -1.22
N ILE A 125 -2.98 16.91 -0.49
CA ILE A 125 -3.22 16.69 0.92
C ILE A 125 -4.44 15.78 1.04
N SER A 126 -4.28 14.62 1.68
CA SER A 126 -5.34 13.63 1.82
C SER A 126 -6.41 14.06 2.84
N PRO A 127 -7.61 13.46 2.85
CA PRO A 127 -8.72 13.89 3.72
C PRO A 127 -8.38 13.97 5.22
N ALA A 128 -7.48 13.11 5.71
CA ALA A 128 -7.03 13.12 7.09
C ALA A 128 -5.93 14.18 7.39
N GLY A 129 -5.52 14.97 6.39
CA GLY A 129 -4.56 16.07 6.52
C GLY A 129 -3.09 15.69 6.32
N TYR A 130 -2.74 14.41 6.21
CA TYR A 130 -1.40 13.99 5.80
C TYR A 130 -1.22 14.11 4.27
N VAL A 131 0.03 14.04 3.83
CA VAL A 131 0.41 13.90 2.41
C VAL A 131 0.74 12.43 2.17
N ALA A 132 -0.08 11.77 1.35
CA ALA A 132 0.03 10.34 1.11
C ALA A 132 1.24 9.97 0.22
N GLY A 133 1.53 8.68 0.16
CA GLY A 133 2.51 8.09 -0.74
C GLY A 133 1.91 7.85 -2.12
N THR A 134 2.77 7.83 -3.14
CA THR A 134 2.43 7.45 -4.51
C THR A 134 3.67 6.85 -5.18
N PRO A 135 3.53 5.85 -6.06
CA PRO A 135 4.67 5.37 -6.83
C PRO A 135 5.10 6.39 -7.87
N TYR A 136 6.34 6.28 -8.34
CA TYR A 136 6.81 6.84 -9.60
C TYR A 136 7.70 5.80 -10.30
N VAL A 137 7.81 5.87 -11.63
CA VAL A 137 8.67 4.95 -12.37
C VAL A 137 10.14 5.35 -12.17
N ASP A 138 10.95 4.39 -11.72
CA ASP A 138 12.38 4.54 -11.57
C ASP A 138 13.06 3.23 -11.97
N PRO A 139 13.60 3.13 -13.20
CA PRO A 139 14.23 1.91 -13.69
C PRO A 139 15.41 1.42 -12.83
N GLY A 140 16.05 2.33 -12.08
CA GLY A 140 17.17 2.00 -11.20
C GLY A 140 16.75 1.60 -9.78
N ALA A 141 15.49 1.83 -9.40
CA ALA A 141 15.02 1.52 -8.06
C ALA A 141 14.80 0.02 -7.87
N GLU A 142 15.25 -0.48 -6.72
CA GLU A 142 14.88 -1.77 -6.16
C GLU A 142 14.47 -1.54 -4.71
N THR A 143 13.23 -1.91 -4.36
CA THR A 143 12.67 -1.71 -3.03
C THR A 143 11.88 -2.93 -2.59
N THR A 144 11.69 -3.11 -1.28
CA THR A 144 10.77 -4.13 -0.76
C THR A 144 9.45 -3.47 -0.41
N LEU A 145 8.38 -3.84 -1.10
CA LEU A 145 7.04 -3.31 -0.90
C LEU A 145 6.10 -4.42 -0.47
N VAL A 146 5.12 -4.09 0.37
CA VAL A 146 4.08 -5.06 0.74
C VAL A 146 3.12 -5.22 -0.42
N VAL A 147 2.90 -6.47 -0.84
CA VAL A 147 1.79 -6.85 -1.72
C VAL A 147 0.70 -7.47 -0.86
N ALA A 148 -0.54 -7.00 -1.02
CA ALA A 148 -1.72 -7.56 -0.38
C ALA A 148 -2.55 -8.35 -1.40
N TRP A 149 -3.03 -9.54 -1.03
CA TRP A 149 -3.96 -10.32 -1.84
C TRP A 149 -5.40 -10.05 -1.36
N LEU A 150 -6.09 -9.17 -2.07
CA LEU A 150 -7.45 -8.75 -1.74
C LEU A 150 -8.45 -9.58 -2.54
N ASP A 151 -9.50 -10.10 -1.90
CA ASP A 151 -10.65 -10.58 -2.68
C ASP A 151 -11.39 -9.40 -3.33
N SER A 152 -12.36 -9.67 -4.21
CA SER A 152 -13.06 -8.61 -4.96
C SER A 152 -13.84 -7.64 -4.06
N THR A 153 -14.35 -8.10 -2.91
CA THR A 153 -15.08 -7.23 -1.96
C THR A 153 -14.11 -6.32 -1.21
N GLN A 154 -12.98 -6.88 -0.76
CA GLN A 154 -11.90 -6.14 -0.11
C GLN A 154 -11.25 -5.14 -1.07
N LEU A 155 -10.99 -5.53 -2.32
CA LEU A 155 -10.44 -4.63 -3.35
C LEU A 155 -11.39 -3.48 -3.64
N LYS A 156 -12.69 -3.76 -3.81
CA LYS A 156 -13.70 -2.71 -3.96
C LYS A 156 -13.70 -1.73 -2.78
N ALA A 157 -13.60 -2.23 -1.56
CA ALA A 157 -13.55 -1.38 -0.37
C ALA A 157 -12.29 -0.49 -0.32
N VAL A 158 -11.17 -0.96 -0.88
CA VAL A 158 -9.99 -0.11 -1.08
C VAL A 158 -10.27 0.91 -2.18
N ASP A 159 -10.76 0.51 -3.34
CA ASP A 159 -11.11 1.41 -4.46
C ASP A 159 -12.02 2.56 -4.02
N ASP A 160 -13.08 2.25 -3.25
CA ASP A 160 -14.04 3.24 -2.75
C ASP A 160 -13.39 4.29 -1.81
N THR A 161 -12.20 4.01 -1.26
CA THR A 161 -11.42 4.97 -0.44
C THR A 161 -10.31 5.68 -1.18
N GLU A 162 -9.83 5.14 -2.31
CA GLU A 162 -8.72 5.70 -3.08
C GLU A 162 -9.22 6.57 -4.24
N PHE A 163 -10.40 6.28 -4.80
CA PHE A 163 -10.98 7.04 -5.92
C PHE A 163 -11.76 8.27 -5.44
N PRO A 164 -11.70 9.40 -6.16
CA PRO A 164 -11.05 9.62 -7.47
C PRO A 164 -9.59 10.10 -7.40
N ASP A 165 -9.04 10.25 -6.19
CA ASP A 165 -7.72 10.86 -5.97
C ASP A 165 -6.57 10.01 -6.49
N TYR A 166 -6.81 8.71 -6.67
CA TYR A 166 -5.89 7.74 -7.24
C TYR A 166 -6.48 7.02 -8.44
N ARG A 167 -5.61 6.38 -9.22
CA ARG A 167 -5.96 5.44 -10.29
C ARG A 167 -5.25 4.11 -10.05
N ARG A 168 -5.84 3.01 -10.51
CA ARG A 168 -5.33 1.65 -10.29
C ARG A 168 -4.98 0.92 -11.61
N PRO A 169 -3.75 1.06 -12.13
CA PRO A 169 -3.24 0.23 -13.22
C PRO A 169 -2.86 -1.17 -12.73
N ILE A 170 -2.69 -2.09 -13.68
CA ILE A 170 -2.03 -3.38 -13.46
C ILE A 170 -0.63 -3.35 -14.08
N LEU A 171 0.39 -3.50 -13.24
CA LEU A 171 1.78 -3.52 -13.69
C LEU A 171 2.16 -4.93 -14.14
N PRO A 172 2.65 -5.11 -15.38
CA PRO A 172 3.08 -6.42 -15.85
C PRO A 172 4.46 -6.77 -15.28
N GLY A 173 4.65 -8.03 -14.89
CA GLY A 173 5.85 -8.50 -14.19
C GLY A 173 7.13 -8.54 -15.02
N ASP A 174 7.01 -8.48 -16.35
CA ASP A 174 8.11 -8.41 -17.30
C ASP A 174 8.69 -6.99 -17.41
N ALA A 175 7.86 -5.96 -17.25
CA ALA A 175 8.28 -4.56 -17.16
C ALA A 175 8.68 -4.15 -15.73
N PHE A 176 7.95 -4.64 -14.73
CA PHE A 176 8.19 -4.35 -13.31
C PHE A 176 8.44 -5.65 -12.56
N THR A 177 9.71 -6.02 -12.39
CA THR A 177 10.04 -7.28 -11.74
C THR A 177 9.57 -7.28 -10.28
N MET A 178 8.73 -8.26 -9.93
CA MET A 178 8.21 -8.49 -8.59
C MET A 178 8.58 -9.90 -8.14
N THR A 179 9.49 -10.02 -7.18
CA THR A 179 10.00 -11.32 -6.70
C THR A 179 9.55 -11.57 -5.26
N MET A 180 8.73 -12.62 -5.10
CA MET A 180 8.25 -13.13 -3.83
C MET A 180 9.39 -13.78 -3.02
N PRO A 181 9.27 -13.87 -1.69
CA PRO A 181 10.19 -14.65 -0.85
C PRO A 181 10.31 -16.13 -1.25
N SER A 182 9.30 -16.72 -1.90
CA SER A 182 9.35 -18.09 -2.43
C SER A 182 10.27 -18.26 -3.64
N GLY A 183 10.71 -17.17 -4.26
CA GLY A 183 11.36 -17.16 -5.56
C GLY A 183 10.41 -16.91 -6.72
N GLU A 184 9.10 -16.99 -6.51
CA GLU A 184 8.11 -16.68 -7.55
C GLU A 184 8.27 -15.27 -8.09
N ARG A 185 8.31 -15.14 -9.41
CA ARG A 185 8.20 -13.86 -10.11
C ARG A 185 6.76 -13.65 -10.54
N LEU A 186 6.08 -12.67 -9.95
CA LEU A 186 4.65 -12.41 -10.23
C LEU A 186 4.46 -11.99 -11.69
N GLY A 187 3.43 -12.52 -12.36
CA GLY A 187 3.05 -12.13 -13.71
C GLY A 187 2.46 -10.72 -13.80
N GLY A 188 1.89 -10.21 -12.72
CA GLY A 188 1.39 -8.84 -12.62
C GLY A 188 0.90 -8.51 -11.21
N ALA A 189 0.75 -7.21 -10.91
CA ALA A 189 0.09 -6.74 -9.70
C ALA A 189 -0.51 -5.34 -9.91
N TYR A 190 -1.61 -5.06 -9.23
CA TYR A 190 -2.18 -3.72 -9.19
C TYR A 190 -1.35 -2.79 -8.30
N ILE A 191 -1.41 -1.50 -8.57
CA ILE A 191 -0.85 -0.45 -7.71
C ILE A 191 -1.77 0.76 -7.77
N TYR A 192 -1.80 1.60 -6.74
CA TYR A 192 -2.49 2.89 -6.80
C TYR A 192 -1.49 4.01 -7.03
N PHE A 193 -1.75 4.87 -8.02
CA PHE A 193 -0.96 6.09 -8.26
C PHE A 193 -1.83 7.35 -8.24
N SER A 194 -1.23 8.44 -7.81
CA SER A 194 -1.88 9.72 -7.55
C SER A 194 -2.33 10.41 -8.84
N ALA A 195 -3.60 10.81 -8.90
CA ALA A 195 -4.11 11.67 -9.98
C ALA A 195 -3.53 13.10 -9.91
N TYR A 196 -2.94 13.49 -8.77
CA TYR A 196 -2.31 14.79 -8.54
C TYR A 196 -0.79 14.78 -8.78
N GLY A 197 -0.25 13.71 -9.37
CA GLY A 197 1.19 13.59 -9.59
C GLY A 197 1.99 13.31 -8.31
N VAL A 198 3.31 13.51 -8.40
CA VAL A 198 4.27 13.33 -7.30
C VAL A 198 4.92 14.66 -6.96
N LEU A 199 5.11 14.93 -5.67
CA LEU A 199 5.87 16.08 -5.21
C LEU A 199 7.33 15.95 -5.65
N ALA A 200 7.90 17.05 -6.11
CA ALA A 200 9.30 17.20 -6.44
C ALA A 200 10.05 17.82 -5.25
N GLU A 201 11.33 17.50 -5.12
CA GLU A 201 12.24 18.32 -4.35
C GLU A 201 12.59 19.59 -5.14
N PRO A 202 12.36 20.80 -4.59
CA PRO A 202 12.61 22.05 -5.30
C PRO A 202 14.05 22.19 -5.81
N GLU A 203 15.02 21.66 -5.06
CA GLU A 203 16.45 21.81 -5.37
C GLU A 203 16.90 20.91 -6.52
N THR A 204 16.35 19.70 -6.62
CA THR A 204 16.80 18.68 -7.57
C THR A 204 15.84 18.45 -8.71
N GLY A 205 14.58 18.87 -8.57
CA GLY A 205 13.49 18.56 -9.49
C GLY A 205 13.13 17.08 -9.56
N ARG A 206 13.67 16.25 -8.66
CA ARG A 206 13.39 14.81 -8.60
C ARG A 206 12.18 14.54 -7.70
N PRO A 207 11.47 13.41 -7.87
CA PRO A 207 10.43 12.99 -6.94
C PRO A 207 10.95 13.00 -5.49
N ARG A 208 10.23 13.71 -4.61
CA ARG A 208 10.50 13.73 -3.17
C ARG A 208 10.17 12.36 -2.59
N ALA A 209 11.13 11.78 -1.88
CA ALA A 209 11.00 10.46 -1.28
C ALA A 209 9.82 10.37 -0.30
N GLY A 210 9.02 9.32 -0.44
CA GLY A 210 7.89 9.00 0.43
C GLY A 210 8.20 7.88 1.41
N GLY A 211 7.25 7.61 2.32
CA GLY A 211 7.34 6.53 3.30
C GLY A 211 8.23 6.80 4.52
N GLY A 212 8.82 8.00 4.62
CA GLY A 212 9.55 8.49 5.79
C GLY A 212 8.65 9.08 6.87
N ASP A 213 9.23 9.88 7.78
CA ASP A 213 8.50 10.54 8.86
C ASP A 213 7.59 11.66 8.33
N GLN A 214 6.30 11.58 8.67
CA GLN A 214 5.31 12.53 8.19
C GLN A 214 5.54 13.94 8.76
N SER A 215 6.01 14.07 10.00
CA SER A 215 6.24 15.36 10.64
C SER A 215 7.44 16.06 10.01
N GLU A 216 8.49 15.33 9.67
CA GLU A 216 9.65 15.84 8.92
C GLU A 216 9.23 16.34 7.53
N LEU A 217 8.43 15.55 6.79
CA LEU A 217 7.89 15.95 5.49
C LEU A 217 7.08 17.26 5.57
N LEU A 218 6.14 17.32 6.51
CA LEU A 218 5.29 18.50 6.68
C LEU A 218 6.10 19.72 7.14
N THR A 219 7.10 19.52 8.00
CA THR A 219 8.03 20.59 8.40
C THR A 219 8.79 21.15 7.20
N ALA A 220 9.29 20.28 6.32
CA ALA A 220 9.99 20.69 5.11
C ALA A 220 9.08 21.44 4.13
N LEU A 221 7.83 20.98 3.94
CA LEU A 221 6.84 21.68 3.11
C LEU A 221 6.49 23.07 3.67
N LEU A 222 6.27 23.16 4.98
CA LEU A 222 6.01 24.42 5.67
C LEU A 222 7.21 25.37 5.57
N ALA A 223 8.45 24.89 5.68
CA ALA A 223 9.63 25.72 5.50
C ALA A 223 9.71 26.27 4.06
N GLY A 224 9.32 25.46 3.07
CA GLY A 224 9.37 25.80 1.65
C GLY A 224 8.32 26.81 1.15
N SER A 225 7.19 27.01 1.84
CA SER A 225 6.16 27.96 1.40
C SER A 225 5.54 28.74 2.57
N GLU A 226 5.66 30.07 2.51
CA GLU A 226 4.97 30.99 3.44
C GLU A 226 3.45 30.85 3.34
N ARG A 227 2.94 30.66 2.12
CA ARG A 227 1.50 30.48 1.85
C ARG A 227 0.94 29.26 2.56
N LEU A 228 1.70 28.15 2.59
CA LEU A 228 1.32 26.96 3.34
C LEU A 228 1.33 27.22 4.85
N ARG A 229 2.32 27.96 5.38
CA ARG A 229 2.37 28.32 6.81
C ARG A 229 1.18 29.18 7.24
N ASP A 230 0.82 30.17 6.44
CA ASP A 230 -0.31 31.05 6.73
C ASP A 230 -1.63 30.27 6.73
N LEU A 231 -1.82 29.43 5.72
CA LEU A 231 -3.03 28.64 5.52
C LEU A 231 -3.18 27.52 6.57
N LEU A 232 -2.17 26.66 6.67
CA LEU A 232 -2.24 25.39 7.41
C LEU A 232 -1.59 25.48 8.80
N GLY A 233 -0.93 26.59 9.11
CA GLY A 233 -0.35 26.86 10.42
C GLY A 233 1.16 26.59 10.48
N PRO A 234 1.79 26.88 11.62
CA PRO A 234 3.24 26.97 11.72
C PRO A 234 3.97 25.63 11.83
N ASP A 235 3.25 24.54 12.13
CA ASP A 235 3.84 23.25 12.45
C ASP A 235 2.99 22.07 11.92
N PRO A 236 3.56 20.85 11.86
CA PRO A 236 2.84 19.66 11.37
C PRO A 236 1.54 19.35 12.10
N ALA A 237 1.46 19.64 13.41
CA ALA A 237 0.25 19.38 14.17
C ALA A 237 -0.87 20.37 13.80
N ALA A 238 -0.54 21.64 13.59
CA ALA A 238 -1.46 22.64 13.08
C ALA A 238 -1.92 22.29 11.66
N TRP A 239 -0.99 21.88 10.80
CA TRP A 239 -1.27 21.44 9.44
C TRP A 239 -2.35 20.36 9.42
N VAL A 240 -2.08 19.24 10.13
CA VAL A 240 -2.98 18.09 10.15
C VAL A 240 -4.35 18.46 10.72
N ARG A 241 -4.39 19.21 11.82
CA ARG A 241 -5.65 19.64 12.43
C ARG A 241 -6.48 20.51 11.49
N ARG A 242 -5.87 21.48 10.80
CA ARG A 242 -6.58 22.40 9.91
C ARG A 242 -7.02 21.69 8.62
N ALA A 243 -6.11 21.01 7.94
CA ALA A 243 -6.40 20.30 6.69
C ALA A 243 -7.39 19.13 6.88
N GLY A 244 -7.33 18.46 8.03
CA GLY A 244 -8.27 17.39 8.39
C GLY A 244 -9.65 17.89 8.80
N ALA A 245 -9.78 19.14 9.26
CA ALA A 245 -11.05 19.71 9.69
C ALA A 245 -11.81 20.44 8.57
N ASP A 246 -11.10 21.01 7.58
CA ASP A 246 -11.69 21.87 6.56
C ASP A 246 -11.28 21.45 5.14
N PRO A 247 -12.22 20.92 4.32
CA PRO A 247 -11.99 20.58 2.92
C PRO A 247 -11.46 21.74 2.07
N SER A 248 -11.93 22.97 2.29
CA SER A 248 -11.51 24.13 1.49
C SER A 248 -10.05 24.53 1.79
N LEU A 249 -9.60 24.38 3.04
CA LEU A 249 -8.18 24.58 3.37
C LEU A 249 -7.30 23.50 2.73
N ARG A 250 -7.78 22.26 2.70
CA ARG A 250 -7.07 21.14 2.08
C ARG A 250 -6.92 21.30 0.57
N GLU A 251 -8.01 21.69 -0.10
CA GLU A 251 -8.02 21.99 -1.54
C GLU A 251 -7.09 23.16 -1.86
N ALA A 252 -7.18 24.26 -1.12
CA ALA A 252 -6.29 25.42 -1.30
C ALA A 252 -4.81 25.04 -1.06
N GLY A 253 -4.52 24.23 -0.03
CA GLY A 253 -3.17 23.73 0.23
C GLY A 253 -2.63 22.84 -0.89
N THR A 254 -3.49 22.00 -1.47
CA THR A 254 -3.17 21.15 -2.63
C THR A 254 -2.86 21.99 -3.86
N LEU A 255 -3.65 23.03 -4.12
CA LEU A 255 -3.41 23.97 -5.24
C LEU A 255 -2.06 24.68 -5.09
N ILE A 256 -1.67 25.06 -3.87
CA ILE A 256 -0.37 25.70 -3.62
C ILE A 256 0.79 24.81 -4.09
N PHE A 257 0.73 23.47 -3.93
CA PHE A 257 1.78 22.59 -4.46
C PHE A 257 2.01 22.76 -5.97
N GLY A 258 0.93 22.88 -6.74
CA GLY A 258 1.02 23.10 -8.19
C GLY A 258 1.51 24.50 -8.54
N GLU A 259 1.02 25.53 -7.84
CA GLU A 259 1.39 26.93 -8.06
C GLU A 259 2.85 27.23 -7.71
N GLU A 260 3.41 26.54 -6.71
CA GLU A 260 4.84 26.60 -6.35
C GLU A 260 5.72 25.77 -7.31
N GLY A 261 5.12 25.08 -8.29
CA GLY A 261 5.84 24.25 -9.26
C GLY A 261 6.40 22.96 -8.67
N TRP A 262 5.86 22.47 -7.55
CA TRP A 262 6.38 21.30 -6.85
C TRP A 262 5.79 19.97 -7.33
N VAL A 263 4.98 19.95 -8.38
CA VAL A 263 4.28 18.74 -8.81
C VAL A 263 4.80 18.27 -10.16
N LEU A 264 5.30 17.03 -10.20
CA LEU A 264 5.60 16.32 -11.43
C LEU A 264 4.37 15.48 -11.84
N PRO A 265 3.95 15.55 -13.10
CA PRO A 265 2.83 14.74 -13.59
C PRO A 265 3.19 13.25 -13.58
N GLN A 266 2.23 12.40 -13.23
CA GLN A 266 2.38 10.94 -13.31
C GLN A 266 1.74 10.40 -14.59
N THR A 267 2.51 10.42 -15.68
CA THR A 267 2.07 9.89 -16.98
C THR A 267 2.55 8.47 -17.24
N ASP A 268 3.62 8.03 -16.57
CA ASP A 268 4.30 6.77 -16.89
C ASP A 268 3.47 5.52 -16.58
N PHE A 269 2.47 5.65 -15.70
CA PHE A 269 1.55 4.57 -15.37
C PHE A 269 0.29 4.52 -16.25
N LEU A 270 0.02 5.56 -17.04
CA LEU A 270 -1.17 5.63 -17.90
C LEU A 270 -1.25 4.48 -18.92
N PRO A 271 -0.15 4.02 -19.56
CA PRO A 271 -0.20 2.90 -20.49
C PRO A 271 -0.65 1.57 -19.88
N TYR A 272 -0.62 1.47 -18.54
CA TYR A 272 -0.97 0.25 -17.79
C TYR A 272 -2.36 0.31 -17.14
N LEU A 273 -3.13 1.36 -17.43
CA LEU A 273 -4.53 1.42 -17.00
C LEU A 273 -5.33 0.37 -17.77
N ASP A 274 -6.02 -0.49 -17.02
CA ASP A 274 -6.87 -1.52 -17.59
C ASP A 274 -8.29 -0.98 -17.76
N GLU A 275 -8.67 -0.70 -19.01
CA GLU A 275 -10.03 -0.26 -19.35
C GLU A 275 -11.02 -1.43 -19.49
N SER A 276 -10.55 -2.69 -19.41
CA SER A 276 -11.36 -3.88 -19.75
C SER A 276 -12.46 -4.22 -18.74
N ALA A 277 -12.59 -3.48 -17.63
CA ALA A 277 -13.48 -3.73 -16.49
C ALA A 277 -13.31 -5.10 -15.79
N GLU A 278 -12.64 -6.06 -16.41
CA GLU A 278 -12.31 -7.36 -15.85
C GLU A 278 -11.07 -7.29 -14.97
N LEU A 279 -11.24 -7.64 -13.69
CA LEU A 279 -10.13 -7.72 -12.76
C LEU A 279 -9.38 -9.05 -12.92
N ARG A 280 -8.06 -8.99 -13.03
CA ARG A 280 -7.19 -10.17 -13.12
C ARG A 280 -7.03 -10.81 -11.77
N LEU A 281 -7.23 -12.12 -11.71
CA LEU A 281 -6.98 -12.92 -10.52
C LEU A 281 -5.52 -13.35 -10.49
N TYR A 282 -5.02 -13.67 -9.30
CA TYR A 282 -3.65 -14.15 -9.12
C TYR A 282 -3.38 -15.43 -9.92
N ASP A 283 -4.35 -16.34 -10.07
CA ASP A 283 -4.20 -17.54 -10.90
C ASP A 283 -4.25 -17.27 -12.42
N ASP A 284 -4.81 -16.14 -12.84
CA ASP A 284 -4.75 -15.69 -14.24
C ASP A 284 -3.42 -15.00 -14.57
N LEU A 285 -2.56 -14.81 -13.56
CA LEU A 285 -1.23 -14.20 -13.66
C LEU A 285 -0.16 -15.27 -13.36
N PRO A 286 0.20 -16.10 -14.36
CA PRO A 286 1.14 -17.20 -14.15
C PRO A 286 2.52 -16.65 -13.75
N PRO A 287 3.30 -17.40 -12.95
CA PRO A 287 4.68 -17.05 -12.63
C PRO A 287 5.51 -16.87 -13.90
N LEU A 288 6.38 -15.87 -13.92
CA LEU A 288 7.30 -15.65 -15.03
C LEU A 288 8.51 -16.60 -14.95
N ASP A 289 9.07 -16.90 -16.13
CA ASP A 289 10.35 -17.60 -16.33
C ASP A 289 10.48 -18.95 -15.60
N ASP A 290 9.38 -19.70 -15.45
CA ASP A 290 9.33 -20.94 -14.67
C ASP A 290 9.97 -20.77 -13.27
N SER A 291 9.79 -19.59 -12.67
CA SER A 291 10.42 -19.17 -11.41
C SER A 291 10.06 -20.05 -10.21
N LEU A 292 9.03 -20.89 -10.34
CA LEU A 292 8.69 -21.93 -9.38
C LEU A 292 8.89 -23.30 -10.01
N PRO A 293 9.32 -24.31 -9.23
CA PRO A 293 9.35 -25.68 -9.71
C PRO A 293 7.95 -26.09 -10.18
N GLY A 294 7.84 -26.64 -11.38
CA GLY A 294 6.60 -27.21 -11.89
C GLY A 294 6.06 -28.23 -10.89
N ARG A 295 4.73 -28.29 -10.71
CA ARG A 295 4.09 -29.32 -9.88
C ARG A 295 4.54 -30.69 -10.38
N VAL A 296 5.37 -31.39 -9.59
CA VAL A 296 5.72 -32.80 -9.80
C VAL A 296 4.56 -33.66 -9.33
#